data_AF-A0A0E4H6W1-F1
#
_entry.id   AF-A0A0E4H6W1-F1
#
_cell.length_a   1.000
_cell.length_b   1.000
_cell.length_c   1.000
_cell.angle_alpha   90.00
_cell.angle_beta   90.00
_cell.angle_gamma   90.00
#
_symmetry.space_group_name_H-M   'P 1'
#
loop_
_entity.id
_entity.type
_entity.pdbx_description
1 polymer ?
#
loop_
_entity_poly.entity_id
_entity_poly.type
_entity_poly.pdbx_seq_one_letter_code
_entity_poly.pdbx_strand_id
1 'polypeptide(L)' 'MTKWQQRENLVWLHATAGEKEQLLDTGLSDRVRYISLVRELGRKYAS' A
#
# COMPACT_ATOMS: atom_id res chain seq x y z
N MET A 1 -0.01 -7.99 -15.42
CA MET A 1 0.24 -7.23 -14.17
C MET A 1 1.61 -7.57 -13.64
N THR A 2 2.37 -6.57 -13.23
CA THR A 2 3.66 -6.80 -12.54
C THR A 2 3.41 -7.29 -11.11
N LYS A 3 4.41 -7.95 -10.51
CA LYS A 3 4.35 -8.35 -9.08
C LYS A 3 4.07 -7.16 -8.16
N TRP A 4 4.51 -5.96 -8.55
CA TRP A 4 4.24 -4.72 -7.84
C TRP A 4 2.75 -4.37 -7.85
N GLN A 5 2.13 -4.35 -9.04
CA GLN A 5 0.70 -4.03 -9.19
C GLN A 5 -0.19 -5.03 -8.45
N GLN A 6 0.18 -6.31 -8.42
CA GLN A 6 -0.56 -7.32 -7.66
C GLN A 6 -0.52 -7.04 -6.15
N ARG A 7 0.65 -6.68 -5.61
CA ARG A 7 0.80 -6.33 -4.19
C ARG A 7 0.05 -5.05 -3.85
N GLU A 8 0.15 -4.04 -4.69
CA GLU A 8 -0.56 -2.77 -4.49
C GLU A 8 -2.08 -3.01 -4.50
N ASN A 9 -2.60 -3.76 -5.47
CA ASN A 9 -4.03 -4.12 -5.50
C ASN A 9 -4.46 -4.88 -4.25
N LEU A 10 -3.66 -5.84 -3.79
CA LEU A 10 -3.94 -6.60 -2.56
C LEU A 10 -4.02 -5.67 -1.35
N VAL A 11 -3.08 -4.72 -1.22
CA VAL A 11 -3.12 -3.69 -0.17
C VAL A 11 -4.39 -2.86 -0.26
N TRP A 12 -4.75 -2.35 -1.44
CA TRP A 12 -5.96 -1.54 -1.61
C TRP A 12 -7.26 -2.31 -1.33
N LEU A 13 -7.28 -3.62 -1.58
CA LEU A 13 -8.43 -4.48 -1.31
C LEU A 13 -8.66 -4.67 0.20
N HIS A 14 -7.58 -4.88 0.96
CA HIS A 14 -7.64 -5.28 2.37
C HIS A 14 -7.38 -4.14 3.37
N ALA A 15 -6.84 -3.01 2.92
CA ALA A 15 -6.58 -1.87 3.79
C ALA A 15 -7.85 -1.32 4.44
N THR A 16 -7.74 -1.03 5.73
CA THR A 16 -8.75 -0.30 6.49
C THR A 16 -8.89 1.13 5.97
N ALA A 17 -9.96 1.83 6.37
CA ALA A 17 -10.16 3.23 5.99
C ALA A 17 -8.96 4.12 6.39
N GLY A 18 -8.43 3.96 7.61
CA GLY A 18 -7.27 4.73 8.08
C GLY A 18 -5.98 4.42 7.31
N GLU A 19 -5.72 3.14 6.99
CA GLU A 19 -4.56 2.77 6.17
C GLU A 19 -4.67 3.33 4.73
N LYS A 20 -5.89 3.40 4.18
CA LYS A 20 -6.14 4.01 2.87
C LYS A 20 -5.90 5.52 2.89
N GLU A 21 -6.36 6.22 3.92
CA GLU A 21 -6.06 7.65 4.09
C GLU A 21 -4.55 7.91 4.16
N GLN A 22 -3.83 7.09 4.93
CA GLN A 22 -2.38 7.20 5.05
C GLN A 22 -1.67 6.92 3.72
N LEU A 23 -2.13 5.92 2.94
CA LEU A 23 -1.61 5.64 1.60
C LEU A 23 -1.84 6.80 0.63
N LEU A 24 -3.01 7.46 0.67
CA LEU A 24 -3.30 8.63 -0.16
C LEU A 24 -2.42 9.82 0.22
N ASP A 25 -2.36 10.16 1.50
CA ASP A 25 -1.57 11.29 2.00
C ASP A 25 -0.07 11.10 1.69
N THR A 26 0.43 9.89 1.93
CA THR A 26 1.83 9.55 1.61
C THR A 26 2.07 9.52 0.10
N GLY A 27 1.12 9.02 -0.70
CA GLY A 27 1.24 8.95 -2.16
C GLY A 27 1.32 10.31 -2.82
N LEU A 28 0.71 11.33 -2.23
CA LEU A 28 0.78 12.73 -2.68
C LEU A 28 2.07 13.43 -2.24
N SER A 29 2.63 13.04 -1.08
CA SER A 29 3.72 13.77 -0.43
C SER A 29 5.11 13.16 -0.65
N ASP A 30 5.23 11.82 -0.65
CA ASP A 30 6.50 11.11 -0.70
C ASP A 30 6.37 9.71 -1.31
N ARG A 31 6.88 9.58 -2.54
CA ARG A 31 6.86 8.32 -3.29
C ARG A 31 7.64 7.19 -2.60
N VAL A 32 8.75 7.48 -1.92
CA VAL A 32 9.59 6.45 -1.28
C VAL A 32 8.88 5.90 -0.04
N ARG A 33 8.27 6.78 0.76
CA ARG A 33 7.44 6.37 1.89
C ARG A 33 6.23 5.58 1.43
N TYR A 34 5.57 6.00 0.34
CA TYR A 34 4.44 5.27 -0.23
C TYR A 34 4.83 3.83 -0.59
N ILE A 35 5.95 3.65 -1.30
CA ILE A 35 6.45 2.31 -1.66
C ILE A 35 6.76 1.48 -0.41
N SER A 36 7.33 2.09 0.62
CA SER A 36 7.66 1.41 1.88
C SER A 36 6.41 0.96 2.62
N LEU A 37 5.39 1.82 2.69
CA LEU A 37 4.10 1.53 3.31
C LEU A 37 3.34 0.42 2.57
N VAL A 38 3.29 0.47 1.23
CA VAL A 38 2.71 -0.62 0.41
C VAL A 38 3.44 -1.94 0.62
N ARG A 39 4.76 -1.94 0.84
CA ARG A 39 5.51 -3.16 1.16
C ARG A 39 5.19 -3.70 2.55
N GLU A 40 5.00 -2.83 3.53
CA GLU A 40 4.67 -3.21 4.89
C GLU A 40 3.27 -3.81 4.98
N LEU A 41 2.26 -3.09 4.49
CA LEU A 41 0.89 -3.57 4.40
C LEU A 41 0.79 -4.82 3.52
N GLY A 42 1.54 -4.86 2.43
CA GLY A 42 1.60 -6.03 1.55
C GLY A 42 2.17 -7.28 2.24
N ARG A 43 3.04 -7.15 3.25
CA ARG A 43 3.47 -8.29 4.08
C ARG A 43 2.39 -8.68 5.07
N LYS A 44 1.75 -7.70 5.72
CA LYS A 44 0.67 -7.91 6.69
C LYS A 44 -0.49 -8.72 6.11
N TYR A 45 -0.87 -8.47 4.86
CA TYR A 45 -2.01 -9.14 4.21
C TYR A 45 -1.64 -10.36 3.37
N ALA A 46 -0.34 -10.62 3.15
CA ALA A 46 0.12 -11.83 2.48
C ALA A 46 0.43 -12.98 3.46
N SER A 47 0.25 -12.75 4.76
CA SER A 47 0.32 -13.73 5.84
C SER A 47 -1.04 -14.33 6.17
#